data_AF-A0A178AJD6-F1
#
_entry.id   AF-A0A178AJD6-F1
#
_cell.length_a   1.000
_cell.length_b   1.000
_cell.length_c   1.000
_cell.angle_alpha   90.00
_cell.angle_beta   90.00
_cell.angle_gamma   90.00
#
_symmetry.space_group_name_H-M   'P 1'
#
loop_
_entity.id
_entity.type
_entity.pdbx_description
1 polymer ?
#
loop_
_entity_poly.entity_id
_entity_poly.type
_entity_poly.pdbx_seq_one_letter_code
_entity_poly.pdbx_strand_id
1 'polypeptide(L)'
;MDTASAGRPPYILSTRSSSPIAVIGEGAQNEKASSASREDTIETTPASDAIADSKVEASPSSAAGPSPSQPSEHIWSKCNPLSPEEVLLNPLTLTKLAELQADAPLFLPANADRLWYTGFVKPWNDFSKDALAFWFSEACRCGFDSIADHPMIPARVTEREHELSQSGQGAGFLQAFFQREVLETMQKIYIRLSEEELFPAEGPTEIFLGDIADEDLGNAEQKWEPTYIVKASRNAEDESLRVLGQVEYLGGRPDALTTAIRELTRNSWGSLRCVLGTIAQSMLLSSTRYAFLLSADEIIFLRFDLVEKCEYNTADGEPVDLFVEPWLSYSQPIKFSATLDEKESTVPLKVALLYLYACAMEDDWELQSEIVNSLKYFAKTQAGQNYMPNFPWMSKK
;
A
#
# COMPACT_ATOMS: atom_id res chain seq x y z
N MET A 1 10.48 64.38 -19.74
CA MET A 1 11.50 63.48 -20.32
C MET A 1 11.38 62.23 -19.49
N ASP A 2 10.44 61.38 -19.91
CA ASP A 2 9.94 60.27 -19.12
C ASP A 2 10.27 58.99 -19.88
N THR A 3 11.05 58.11 -19.27
CA THR A 3 11.41 56.82 -19.82
C THR A 3 10.37 55.78 -19.40
N ALA A 4 9.69 55.23 -20.41
CA ALA A 4 8.72 54.16 -20.30
C ALA A 4 9.37 52.83 -19.90
N SER A 5 8.74 52.13 -18.96
CA SER A 5 9.00 50.72 -18.65
C SER A 5 8.05 49.86 -19.48
N ALA A 6 8.61 49.01 -20.35
CA ALA A 6 7.86 48.07 -21.17
C ALA A 6 7.60 46.77 -20.40
N GLY A 7 6.33 46.48 -20.13
CA GLY A 7 5.89 45.20 -19.58
C GLY A 7 6.07 44.05 -20.59
N ARG A 8 6.52 42.90 -20.10
CA ARG A 8 6.47 41.63 -20.84
C ARG A 8 5.08 41.00 -20.67
N PRO A 9 4.51 40.35 -21.70
CA PRO A 9 3.26 39.63 -21.59
C PRO A 9 3.45 38.27 -20.88
N PRO A 10 2.39 37.70 -20.26
CA PRO A 10 2.45 36.39 -19.64
C PRO A 10 2.46 35.27 -20.70
N TYR A 11 3.25 34.24 -20.42
CA TYR A 11 3.34 33.01 -21.20
C TYR A 11 2.10 32.15 -20.96
N ILE A 12 1.42 31.76 -22.03
CA ILE A 12 0.37 30.73 -22.02
C ILE A 12 1.06 29.37 -22.20
N LEU A 13 1.05 28.54 -21.15
CA LEU A 13 1.47 27.14 -21.23
C LEU A 13 0.29 26.30 -21.72
N SER A 14 0.42 25.79 -22.94
CA SER A 14 -0.48 24.83 -23.56
C SER A 14 -0.07 23.42 -23.13
N THR A 15 -0.88 22.77 -22.29
CA THR A 15 -0.69 21.36 -21.94
C THR A 15 -1.16 20.48 -23.09
N ARG A 16 -0.22 19.82 -23.77
CA ARG A 16 -0.50 18.79 -24.78
C ARG A 16 -1.06 17.54 -24.09
N SER A 17 -2.33 17.25 -24.34
CA SER A 17 -2.96 15.95 -24.13
C SER A 17 -2.38 14.94 -25.13
N SER A 18 -1.56 13.99 -24.65
CA SER A 18 -1.16 12.81 -25.40
C SER A 18 -2.27 11.75 -25.32
N SER A 19 -3.12 11.71 -26.34
CA SER A 19 -4.04 10.59 -26.57
C SER A 19 -3.30 9.44 -27.28
N PRO A 20 -3.52 8.16 -26.90
CA PRO A 20 -2.97 7.04 -27.65
C PRO A 20 -3.80 6.76 -28.92
N ILE A 21 -3.06 6.41 -29.98
CA ILE A 21 -3.54 6.05 -31.30
C ILE A 21 -4.26 4.68 -31.23
N ALA A 22 -5.53 4.66 -31.61
CA ALA A 22 -6.28 3.42 -31.86
C ALA A 22 -5.92 2.87 -33.26
N VAL A 23 -5.40 1.65 -33.30
CA VAL A 23 -5.28 0.87 -34.54
C VAL A 23 -6.46 -0.10 -34.63
N ILE A 24 -7.21 0.04 -35.71
CA ILE A 24 -8.35 -0.78 -36.11
C ILE A 24 -7.86 -2.14 -36.61
N GLY A 25 -8.45 -3.21 -36.12
CA GLY A 25 -8.30 -4.57 -36.66
C GLY A 25 -9.58 -5.37 -36.43
N GLU A 26 -10.44 -5.39 -37.44
CA GLU A 26 -11.61 -6.27 -37.54
C GLU A 26 -11.18 -7.73 -37.82
N GLY A 27 -11.91 -8.71 -37.28
CA GLY A 27 -11.92 -10.06 -37.84
C GLY A 27 -12.40 -11.20 -36.92
N ALA A 28 -13.49 -11.86 -37.36
CA ALA A 28 -13.93 -13.24 -37.06
C ALA A 28 -14.52 -13.52 -35.66
N GLN A 29 -15.84 -13.71 -35.53
CA GLN A 29 -16.67 -14.89 -35.81
C GLN A 29 -16.71 -15.96 -34.70
N ASN A 30 -17.95 -16.19 -34.23
CA ASN A 30 -18.58 -17.44 -33.75
C ASN A 30 -17.75 -18.44 -32.92
N GLU A 31 -18.27 -18.82 -31.74
CA GLU A 31 -18.95 -20.11 -31.58
C GLU A 31 -19.68 -20.26 -30.23
N LYS A 32 -20.74 -21.08 -30.26
CA LYS A 32 -21.63 -21.48 -29.18
C LYS A 32 -21.00 -22.57 -28.31
N ALA A 33 -21.24 -22.51 -27.00
CA ALA A 33 -21.36 -23.67 -26.10
C ALA A 33 -22.16 -23.20 -24.87
N SER A 34 -23.42 -23.59 -24.63
CA SER A 34 -23.95 -24.90 -24.23
C SER A 34 -23.09 -25.60 -23.18
N SER A 35 -23.38 -25.33 -21.90
CA SER A 35 -22.99 -26.23 -20.81
C SER A 35 -24.15 -26.38 -19.82
N ALA A 36 -24.41 -27.64 -19.50
CA ALA A 36 -25.39 -28.12 -18.54
C ALA A 36 -24.68 -28.42 -17.21
N SER A 37 -25.34 -28.11 -16.10
CA SER A 37 -25.03 -28.60 -14.75
C SER A 37 -26.37 -29.03 -14.14
N ARG A 38 -26.67 -30.33 -13.93
CA ARG A 38 -26.19 -31.23 -12.86
C ARG A 38 -26.27 -30.57 -11.48
N GLU A 39 -27.42 -30.76 -10.84
CA GLU A 39 -27.63 -30.59 -9.40
C GLU A 39 -27.27 -31.90 -8.69
N ASP A 40 -26.30 -31.84 -7.78
CA ASP A 40 -25.99 -32.92 -6.85
C ASP A 40 -26.69 -32.69 -5.50
N THR A 41 -27.46 -33.71 -5.15
CA THR A 41 -27.89 -34.23 -3.85
C THR A 41 -27.16 -33.67 -2.61
N ILE A 42 -27.94 -33.05 -1.71
CA ILE A 42 -27.58 -32.81 -0.31
C ILE A 42 -28.15 -33.96 0.52
N GLU A 43 -27.29 -34.78 1.12
CA GLU A 43 -27.70 -35.75 2.15
C GLU A 43 -27.16 -35.29 3.51
N THR A 44 -28.10 -35.20 4.45
CA THR A 44 -27.94 -34.66 5.80
C THR A 44 -27.91 -35.83 6.77
N THR A 45 -27.04 -35.84 7.78
CA THR A 45 -27.26 -36.64 9.01
C THR A 45 -26.51 -36.03 10.20
N PRO A 46 -27.00 -36.21 11.45
CA PRO A 46 -26.75 -35.29 12.56
C PRO A 46 -25.91 -35.88 13.73
N ALA A 47 -25.56 -34.99 14.67
CA ALA A 47 -25.61 -35.08 16.16
C ALA A 47 -25.11 -36.39 16.84
N SER A 48 -24.00 -36.37 17.58
CA SER A 48 -23.82 -35.99 19.01
C SER A 48 -24.21 -37.07 20.03
N ASP A 49 -23.23 -37.50 20.84
CA ASP A 49 -23.33 -37.99 22.23
C ASP A 49 -21.86 -38.12 22.74
N ALA A 50 -21.35 -37.34 23.70
CA ALA A 50 -21.59 -37.26 25.14
C ALA A 50 -20.81 -38.30 25.99
N ILE A 51 -20.28 -37.80 27.13
CA ILE A 51 -20.03 -38.47 28.44
C ILE A 51 -18.56 -38.77 28.88
N ALA A 52 -18.10 -37.88 29.78
CA ALA A 52 -17.59 -38.05 31.17
C ALA A 52 -16.20 -38.63 31.56
N ASP A 53 -15.47 -37.78 32.32
CA ASP A 53 -14.85 -37.92 33.65
C ASP A 53 -14.20 -39.24 34.14
N SER A 54 -12.93 -39.12 34.58
CA SER A 54 -12.36 -39.56 35.89
C SER A 54 -10.82 -39.37 35.86
N LYS A 55 -10.19 -38.50 36.66
CA LYS A 55 -9.85 -38.51 38.09
C LYS A 55 -8.76 -39.53 38.53
N VAL A 56 -7.53 -39.01 38.62
CA VAL A 56 -6.50 -39.12 39.69
C VAL A 56 -6.16 -40.50 40.30
N GLU A 57 -4.87 -40.90 40.23
CA GLU A 57 -4.02 -41.20 41.42
C GLU A 57 -2.54 -41.37 41.05
N ALA A 58 -1.67 -41.21 42.06
CA ALA A 58 -0.26 -40.84 41.95
C ALA A 58 0.71 -41.90 42.54
N SER A 59 2.00 -41.72 42.18
CA SER A 59 3.23 -42.06 42.93
C SER A 59 3.77 -43.51 42.84
N PRO A 60 5.07 -43.78 43.14
CA PRO A 60 6.31 -42.97 43.02
C PRO A 60 7.58 -43.74 42.52
N SER A 61 8.66 -42.98 42.34
CA SER A 61 10.07 -43.29 42.72
C SER A 61 11.13 -43.63 41.65
N SER A 62 12.06 -42.68 41.52
CA SER A 62 13.53 -42.79 41.58
C SER A 62 14.35 -43.45 40.45
N ALA A 63 15.17 -42.63 39.77
CA ALA A 63 16.61 -42.89 39.59
C ALA A 63 17.36 -41.61 39.15
N ALA A 64 18.57 -41.46 39.66
CA ALA A 64 19.47 -40.33 39.49
C ALA A 64 20.18 -40.33 38.12
N GLY A 65 20.53 -39.14 37.62
CA GLY A 65 21.38 -38.90 36.45
C GLY A 65 21.67 -37.40 36.23
N PRO A 66 22.76 -37.01 35.56
CA PRO A 66 23.62 -35.89 35.99
C PRO A 66 23.39 -34.52 35.30
N SER A 67 23.90 -33.50 35.99
CA SER A 67 24.42 -32.18 35.56
C SER A 67 23.55 -31.21 34.73
N PRO A 68 23.48 -29.92 35.13
CA PRO A 68 22.85 -28.87 34.34
C PRO A 68 23.76 -28.48 33.18
N SER A 69 23.48 -29.04 32.01
CA SER A 69 24.02 -28.56 30.74
C SER A 69 23.62 -27.10 30.54
N GLN A 70 24.59 -26.34 30.05
CA GLN A 70 24.59 -24.92 29.76
C GLN A 70 23.33 -24.43 29.00
N PRO A 71 22.98 -23.13 29.12
CA PRO A 71 21.97 -22.54 28.27
C PRO A 71 22.39 -22.74 26.81
N SER A 72 21.45 -23.26 26.05
CA SER A 72 21.51 -23.52 24.61
C SER A 72 22.30 -22.43 23.88
N GLU A 73 23.41 -22.83 23.26
CA GLU A 73 23.98 -22.09 22.14
C GLU A 73 22.84 -21.85 21.15
N HIS A 74 22.40 -20.59 21.03
CA HIS A 74 21.47 -20.20 19.98
C HIS A 74 22.09 -20.66 18.66
N ILE A 75 21.39 -21.54 17.95
CA ILE A 75 21.78 -21.98 16.62
C ILE A 75 21.42 -20.82 15.69
N TRP A 76 22.32 -19.83 15.58
CA TRP A 76 22.29 -18.81 14.54
C TRP A 76 22.66 -19.51 13.23
N SER A 77 21.72 -20.22 12.62
CA SER A 77 21.94 -20.86 11.31
C SER A 77 22.31 -19.78 10.30
N LYS A 78 23.48 -19.92 9.68
CA LYS A 78 23.99 -19.03 8.63
C LYS A 78 22.95 -18.89 7.52
N CYS A 79 22.27 -17.75 7.43
CA CYS A 79 21.51 -17.41 6.24
C CYS A 79 22.50 -17.27 5.08
N ASN A 80 22.26 -18.00 3.99
CA ASN A 80 23.04 -17.82 2.77
C ASN A 80 22.76 -16.41 2.23
N PRO A 81 23.79 -15.62 1.91
CA PRO A 81 23.61 -14.37 1.21
C PRO A 81 22.92 -14.64 -0.14
N LEU A 82 22.03 -13.74 -0.54
CA LEU A 82 21.27 -13.80 -1.80
C LEU A 82 21.72 -12.67 -2.72
N SER A 83 21.56 -12.83 -4.04
CA SER A 83 21.73 -11.69 -4.94
C SER A 83 20.61 -10.65 -4.74
N PRO A 84 20.83 -9.37 -5.09
CA PRO A 84 19.77 -8.36 -5.01
C PRO A 84 18.51 -8.73 -5.80
N GLU A 85 18.68 -9.35 -6.99
CA GLU A 85 17.56 -9.84 -7.79
C GLU A 85 16.79 -10.96 -7.06
N GLU A 86 17.50 -11.96 -6.52
CA GLU A 86 16.87 -13.04 -5.75
C GLU A 86 16.09 -12.49 -4.55
N VAL A 87 16.62 -11.47 -3.88
CA VAL A 87 15.93 -10.83 -2.75
C VAL A 87 14.61 -10.19 -3.17
N LEU A 88 14.54 -9.54 -4.34
CA LEU A 88 13.32 -8.93 -4.85
C LEU A 88 12.29 -9.96 -5.31
N LEU A 89 12.76 -11.02 -5.97
CA LEU A 89 11.89 -12.05 -6.51
C LEU A 89 11.39 -13.03 -5.44
N ASN A 90 12.08 -13.12 -4.32
CA ASN A 90 11.69 -14.01 -3.24
C ASN A 90 10.41 -13.55 -2.52
N PRO A 91 9.35 -14.38 -2.54
CA PRO A 91 8.09 -14.06 -1.89
C PRO A 91 8.25 -13.99 -0.37
N LEU A 92 7.39 -13.21 0.29
CA LEU A 92 7.39 -13.12 1.74
C LEU A 92 6.79 -14.39 2.35
N THR A 93 7.46 -14.95 3.34
CA THR A 93 6.98 -16.13 4.04
C THR A 93 6.00 -15.73 5.16
N LEU A 94 4.72 -16.07 4.97
CA LEU A 94 3.65 -15.78 5.94
C LEU A 94 3.62 -16.73 7.13
N THR A 95 4.42 -17.80 7.14
CA THR A 95 4.46 -18.79 8.24
C THR A 95 4.85 -18.19 9.59
N LYS A 96 5.36 -16.96 9.60
CA LYS A 96 5.71 -16.20 10.80
C LYS A 96 4.58 -15.27 11.28
N LEU A 97 3.57 -15.00 10.46
CA LEU A 97 2.39 -14.23 10.85
C LEU A 97 1.40 -15.15 11.59
N ALA A 98 0.63 -14.56 12.50
CA ALA A 98 -0.46 -15.27 13.15
C ALA A 98 -1.44 -15.82 12.11
N GLU A 99 -2.04 -16.97 12.40
CA GLU A 99 -3.05 -17.56 11.53
C GLU A 99 -4.17 -16.56 11.26
N LEU A 100 -4.42 -16.33 9.98
CA LEU A 100 -5.43 -15.39 9.51
C LEU A 100 -6.82 -16.01 9.74
N GLN A 101 -7.72 -15.27 10.37
CA GLN A 101 -9.07 -15.74 10.67
C GLN A 101 -10.07 -15.19 9.65
N ALA A 102 -10.83 -16.08 9.02
CA ALA A 102 -11.75 -15.72 7.94
C ALA A 102 -12.94 -14.85 8.41
N ASP A 103 -13.32 -14.97 9.68
CA ASP A 103 -14.48 -14.31 10.32
C ASP A 103 -14.08 -13.20 11.31
N ALA A 104 -12.80 -12.85 11.38
CA ALA A 104 -12.36 -11.74 12.23
C ALA A 104 -12.99 -10.41 11.81
N PRO A 105 -13.35 -9.54 12.78
CA PRO A 105 -13.91 -8.23 12.48
C PRO A 105 -12.88 -7.40 11.70
N LEU A 106 -13.32 -6.82 10.57
CA LEU A 106 -12.45 -6.09 9.64
C LEU A 106 -11.77 -4.87 10.27
N PHE A 107 -12.24 -4.35 11.40
CA PHE A 107 -11.60 -3.22 12.06
C PHE A 107 -11.60 -3.41 13.56
N LEU A 108 -10.46 -3.12 14.19
CA LEU A 108 -10.27 -3.12 15.63
C LEU A 108 -9.77 -1.75 16.11
N PRO A 109 -10.25 -1.23 17.25
CA PRO A 109 -11.41 -1.71 18.00
C PRO A 109 -12.73 -1.38 17.27
N ALA A 110 -13.79 -2.15 17.55
CA ALA A 110 -15.09 -2.05 16.88
C ALA A 110 -15.88 -0.75 17.20
N ASN A 111 -15.33 0.14 18.02
CA ASN A 111 -15.89 1.43 18.40
C ASN A 111 -15.00 2.62 17.99
N ALA A 112 -13.97 2.41 17.17
CA ALA A 112 -13.10 3.49 16.71
C ALA A 112 -13.83 4.45 15.76
N ASP A 113 -13.49 5.73 15.80
CA ASP A 113 -13.85 6.66 14.73
C ASP A 113 -13.19 6.22 13.42
N ARG A 114 -13.93 6.30 12.31
CA ARG A 114 -13.35 6.11 10.97
C ARG A 114 -13.57 7.31 10.10
N LEU A 115 -12.50 7.63 9.38
CA LEU A 115 -12.53 8.59 8.31
C LEU A 115 -12.85 7.87 7.01
N TRP A 116 -13.84 8.36 6.29
CA TRP A 116 -14.20 7.88 4.96
C TRP A 116 -13.65 8.80 3.90
N TYR A 117 -13.09 8.23 2.84
CA TYR A 117 -12.77 8.98 1.64
C TYR A 117 -13.97 9.03 0.67
N THR A 118 -14.55 10.21 0.51
CA THR A 118 -15.71 10.47 -0.35
C THR A 118 -15.33 11.09 -1.69
N GLY A 119 -14.04 11.24 -1.98
CA GLY A 119 -13.51 11.69 -3.28
C GLY A 119 -13.62 10.65 -4.38
N PHE A 120 -12.97 10.89 -5.51
CA PHE A 120 -12.99 9.97 -6.64
C PHE A 120 -12.01 8.83 -6.41
N VAL A 121 -12.48 7.60 -6.60
CA VAL A 121 -11.69 6.39 -6.45
C VAL A 121 -11.78 5.60 -7.76
N LYS A 122 -10.64 5.26 -8.35
CA LYS A 122 -10.59 4.50 -9.62
C LYS A 122 -9.48 3.44 -9.60
N PRO A 123 -9.64 2.33 -10.35
CA PRO A 123 -8.55 1.39 -10.55
C PRO A 123 -7.36 2.03 -11.28
N TRP A 124 -6.15 1.67 -10.87
CA TRP A 124 -4.90 1.87 -11.62
C TRP A 124 -4.62 0.60 -12.43
N ASN A 125 -5.34 0.46 -13.54
CA ASN A 125 -5.41 -0.79 -14.32
C ASN A 125 -4.06 -1.27 -14.87
N ASP A 126 -3.17 -0.35 -15.21
CA ASP A 126 -1.90 -0.69 -15.87
C ASP A 126 -0.74 -0.83 -14.89
N PHE A 127 -0.95 -0.64 -13.58
CA PHE A 127 0.13 -0.69 -12.58
C PHE A 127 1.03 -1.93 -12.69
N SER A 128 0.45 -3.13 -12.71
CA SER A 128 1.25 -4.36 -12.79
C SER A 128 1.99 -4.49 -14.12
N LYS A 129 1.39 -4.01 -15.22
CA LYS A 129 2.05 -4.03 -16.54
C LYS A 129 3.20 -3.04 -16.58
N ASP A 130 3.00 -1.84 -16.04
CA ASP A 130 4.02 -0.80 -15.98
C ASP A 130 5.17 -1.24 -15.06
N ALA A 131 4.86 -1.89 -13.93
CA ALA A 131 5.86 -2.46 -13.04
C ALA A 131 6.68 -3.59 -13.70
N LEU A 132 6.05 -4.46 -14.50
CA LEU A 132 6.76 -5.47 -15.30
C LEU A 132 7.63 -4.81 -16.38
N ALA A 133 7.08 -3.84 -17.10
CA ALA A 133 7.82 -3.12 -18.13
C ALA A 133 9.04 -2.41 -17.55
N PHE A 134 8.90 -1.80 -16.37
CA PHE A 134 10.01 -1.23 -15.60
C PHE A 134 11.04 -2.30 -15.22
N TRP A 135 10.60 -3.42 -14.65
CA TRP A 135 11.48 -4.52 -14.23
C TRP A 135 12.32 -5.09 -15.38
N PHE A 136 11.73 -5.20 -16.57
CA PHE A 136 12.41 -5.68 -17.78
C PHE A 136 13.05 -4.59 -18.62
N SER A 137 13.01 -3.33 -18.18
CA SER A 137 13.68 -2.24 -18.87
C SER A 137 15.19 -2.46 -18.90
N GLU A 138 15.83 -2.03 -19.98
CA GLU A 138 17.28 -2.13 -20.14
C GLU A 138 18.01 -1.45 -18.98
N ALA A 139 17.56 -0.27 -18.56
CA ALA A 139 18.08 0.42 -17.39
C ALA A 139 18.01 -0.48 -16.15
N CYS A 140 16.81 -0.90 -15.72
CA CYS A 140 16.66 -1.74 -14.53
C CYS A 140 17.54 -3.01 -14.60
N ARG A 141 17.58 -3.69 -15.75
CA ARG A 141 18.40 -4.90 -15.93
C ARG A 141 19.90 -4.63 -15.81
N CYS A 142 20.43 -3.64 -16.51
CA CYS A 142 21.83 -3.25 -16.41
C CYS A 142 22.22 -2.90 -14.97
N GLY A 143 21.28 -2.33 -14.21
CA GLY A 143 21.52 -2.00 -12.81
C GLY A 143 21.59 -3.19 -11.88
N PHE A 144 20.71 -4.17 -12.05
CA PHE A 144 20.84 -5.41 -11.28
C PHE A 144 22.09 -6.20 -11.66
N ASP A 145 22.51 -6.14 -12.92
CA ASP A 145 23.77 -6.72 -13.37
C ASP A 145 24.98 -6.05 -12.70
N SER A 146 24.98 -4.71 -12.52
CA SER A 146 26.08 -4.00 -11.88
C SER A 146 26.18 -4.25 -10.38
N ILE A 147 25.06 -4.50 -9.70
CA ILE A 147 25.05 -4.81 -8.26
C ILE A 147 25.01 -6.32 -7.96
N ALA A 148 25.16 -7.19 -8.96
CA ALA A 148 25.00 -8.63 -8.83
C ALA A 148 25.98 -9.28 -7.84
N ASP A 149 27.18 -8.72 -7.70
CA ASP A 149 28.24 -9.16 -6.79
C ASP A 149 28.17 -8.52 -5.39
N HIS A 150 27.08 -7.80 -5.10
CA HIS A 150 26.78 -7.23 -3.78
C HIS A 150 25.74 -8.08 -3.04
N PRO A 151 26.13 -9.25 -2.48
CA PRO A 151 25.19 -10.15 -1.86
C PRO A 151 24.53 -9.50 -0.64
N MET A 152 23.22 -9.70 -0.55
CA MET A 152 22.39 -9.20 0.52
C MET A 152 22.13 -10.29 1.55
N ILE A 153 22.33 -9.94 2.82
CA ILE A 153 21.94 -10.82 3.92
C ILE A 153 20.44 -10.62 4.14
N PRO A 154 19.62 -11.68 4.02
CA PRO A 154 18.20 -11.58 4.31
C PRO A 154 17.96 -11.08 5.73
N ALA A 155 16.87 -10.34 5.90
CA ALA A 155 16.40 -9.88 7.19
C ALA A 155 16.29 -11.04 8.21
N ARG A 156 16.73 -10.78 9.45
CA ARG A 156 16.72 -11.78 10.53
C ARG A 156 15.70 -11.40 11.58
N VAL A 157 14.97 -12.39 12.07
CA VAL A 157 14.07 -12.21 13.21
C VAL A 157 14.91 -11.94 14.45
N THR A 158 14.64 -10.82 15.13
CA THR A 158 15.24 -10.47 16.41
C THR A 158 14.51 -11.18 17.55
N GLU A 159 15.16 -11.32 18.71
CA GLU A 159 14.57 -11.93 19.91
C GLU A 159 13.29 -11.19 20.34
N ARG A 160 13.29 -9.85 20.26
CA ARG A 160 12.12 -9.01 20.54
C ARG A 160 10.92 -9.32 19.65
N GLU A 161 11.17 -9.67 18.39
CA GLU A 161 10.09 -10.02 17.46
C GLU A 161 9.61 -11.44 17.68
N HIS A 162 10.47 -12.34 18.13
CA HIS A 162 10.06 -13.66 18.59
C HIS A 162 9.12 -13.53 19.81
N GLU A 163 9.41 -12.61 20.73
CA GLU A 163 8.52 -12.29 21.85
C GLU A 163 7.18 -11.69 21.38
N LEU A 164 7.21 -10.74 20.43
CA LEU A 164 5.98 -10.17 19.83
C LEU A 164 5.15 -11.20 19.06
N SER A 165 5.81 -12.18 18.42
CA SER A 165 5.15 -13.30 17.74
C SER A 165 4.44 -14.22 18.74
N GLN A 166 5.05 -14.44 19.91
CA GLN A 166 4.50 -15.29 20.97
C GLN A 166 3.36 -14.64 21.77
N SER A 167 3.37 -13.31 21.91
CA SER A 167 2.28 -12.60 22.61
C SER A 167 0.97 -12.57 21.83
N GLY A 168 0.99 -12.95 20.54
CA GLY A 168 -0.19 -12.98 19.70
C GLY A 168 -0.71 -11.58 19.36
N GLN A 169 -0.78 -11.33 18.06
CA GLN A 169 -1.75 -10.45 17.40
C GLN A 169 -1.48 -8.95 17.38
N GLY A 170 -1.38 -8.42 16.16
CA GLY A 170 -1.74 -7.04 15.91
C GLY A 170 -1.01 -6.40 14.73
N ALA A 171 -1.44 -5.17 14.44
CA ALA A 171 -0.83 -4.27 13.48
C ALA A 171 0.68 -4.10 13.71
N GLY A 172 1.15 -4.09 14.97
CA GLY A 172 2.54 -3.87 15.33
C GLY A 172 3.51 -4.97 14.88
N PHE A 173 3.09 -6.24 14.91
CA PHE A 173 3.95 -7.33 14.39
C PHE A 173 4.05 -7.26 12.87
N LEU A 174 2.90 -7.10 12.19
CA LEU A 174 2.87 -6.91 10.75
C LEU A 174 3.70 -5.69 10.33
N GLN A 175 3.65 -4.63 11.15
CA GLN A 175 4.43 -3.42 10.95
C GLN A 175 5.94 -3.69 10.99
N ALA A 176 6.42 -4.27 12.10
CA ALA A 176 7.84 -4.59 12.27
C ALA A 176 8.34 -5.58 11.21
N PHE A 177 7.53 -6.61 10.92
CA PHE A 177 7.84 -7.60 9.90
C PHE A 177 8.02 -6.96 8.52
N PHE A 178 7.06 -6.12 8.10
CA PHE A 178 7.11 -5.48 6.79
C PHE A 178 8.25 -4.47 6.70
N GLN A 179 8.49 -3.67 7.74
CA GLN A 179 9.62 -2.75 7.78
C GLN A 179 10.95 -3.49 7.54
N ARG A 180 11.18 -4.57 8.26
CA ARG A 180 12.43 -5.33 8.22
C ARG A 180 12.63 -6.12 6.92
N GLU A 181 11.62 -6.92 6.53
CA GLU A 181 11.72 -7.84 5.38
C GLU A 181 11.58 -7.14 4.03
N VAL A 182 10.89 -5.99 4.01
CA VAL A 182 10.59 -5.26 2.79
C VAL A 182 11.30 -3.92 2.80
N LEU A 183 10.90 -2.98 3.65
CA LEU A 183 11.30 -1.57 3.51
C LEU A 183 12.81 -1.35 3.64
N GLU A 184 13.44 -1.88 4.69
CA GLU A 184 14.90 -1.77 4.90
C GLU A 184 15.70 -2.47 3.79
N THR A 185 15.15 -3.56 3.26
CA THR A 185 15.76 -4.29 2.15
C THR A 185 15.67 -3.49 0.86
N MET A 186 14.49 -2.93 0.56
CA MET A 186 14.27 -2.05 -0.58
C MET A 186 15.13 -0.80 -0.51
N GLN A 187 15.28 -0.21 0.69
CA GLN A 187 16.15 0.94 0.92
C GLN A 187 17.59 0.64 0.49
N LYS A 188 18.15 -0.49 0.93
CA LYS A 188 19.51 -0.91 0.58
C LYS A 188 19.65 -1.17 -0.92
N ILE A 189 18.66 -1.80 -1.55
CA ILE A 189 18.70 -2.08 -3.00
C ILE A 189 18.66 -0.78 -3.78
N TYR A 190 17.75 0.12 -3.44
CA TYR A 190 17.61 1.39 -4.12
C TYR A 190 18.88 2.24 -4.04
N ILE A 191 19.46 2.38 -2.84
CA ILE A 191 20.72 3.14 -2.66
C ILE A 191 21.82 2.59 -3.57
N ARG A 192 21.95 1.26 -3.67
CA ARG A 192 22.93 0.63 -4.58
C ARG A 192 22.64 0.90 -6.05
N LEU A 193 21.38 0.86 -6.45
CA LEU A 193 20.99 1.22 -7.82
C LEU A 193 21.21 2.73 -8.10
N SER A 194 21.06 3.61 -7.10
CA SER A 194 21.35 5.04 -7.26
C SER A 194 22.84 5.33 -7.41
N GLU A 195 23.72 4.58 -6.73
CA GLU A 195 25.18 4.72 -6.88
C GLU A 195 25.67 4.41 -8.30
N GLU A 196 24.93 3.58 -9.05
CA GLU A 196 25.28 3.11 -10.40
C GLU A 196 24.64 3.97 -11.52
N GLU A 197 24.15 5.19 -11.19
CA GLU A 197 23.58 6.17 -12.12
C GLU A 197 22.39 5.67 -12.97
N LEU A 198 21.64 4.68 -12.47
CA LEU A 198 20.45 4.14 -13.15
C LEU A 198 19.25 5.07 -13.12
N PHE A 199 19.20 5.89 -12.09
CA PHE A 199 18.21 6.94 -11.97
C PHE A 199 18.77 8.21 -12.62
N PRO A 200 17.91 9.07 -13.20
CA PRO A 200 18.34 10.32 -13.82
C PRO A 200 19.29 11.08 -12.88
N ALA A 201 20.27 11.80 -13.43
CA ALA A 201 21.27 12.55 -12.66
C ALA A 201 20.67 13.58 -11.67
N GLU A 202 19.39 13.90 -11.81
CA GLU A 202 18.60 14.78 -10.95
C GLU A 202 17.77 14.01 -9.88
N GLY A 203 17.89 12.68 -9.84
CA GLY A 203 17.24 11.82 -8.87
C GLY A 203 17.83 11.94 -7.46
N PRO A 204 17.12 11.47 -6.43
CA PRO A 204 17.64 11.46 -5.07
C PRO A 204 18.84 10.51 -4.94
N THR A 205 19.84 10.97 -4.17
CA THR A 205 21.05 10.20 -3.85
C THR A 205 20.78 9.15 -2.78
N GLU A 206 19.84 9.41 -1.88
CA GLU A 206 19.51 8.51 -0.78
C GLU A 206 18.00 8.39 -0.59
N ILE A 207 17.55 7.21 -0.17
CA ILE A 207 16.21 7.00 0.38
C ILE A 207 16.32 6.45 1.79
N PHE A 208 15.42 6.86 2.67
CA PHE A 208 15.41 6.39 4.04
C PHE A 208 14.00 6.41 4.65
N LEU A 209 13.87 5.69 5.76
CA LEU A 209 12.64 5.65 6.54
C LEU A 209 12.66 6.83 7.52
N GLY A 210 11.68 7.71 7.39
CA GLY A 210 11.54 8.90 8.25
C GLY A 210 10.80 8.60 9.56
N ASP A 211 11.04 9.42 10.58
CA ASP A 211 10.21 9.44 11.79
C ASP A 211 8.92 10.21 11.53
N ILE A 212 7.81 9.69 12.06
CA ILE A 212 6.49 10.33 12.05
C ILE A 212 6.50 11.58 12.91
N ALA A 213 7.30 11.61 13.98
CA ALA A 213 7.40 12.77 14.85
C ALA A 213 8.07 13.98 14.18
N ASP A 214 8.86 13.74 13.13
CA ASP A 214 9.68 14.79 12.50
C ASP A 214 8.91 15.62 11.48
N GLU A 215 7.69 15.23 11.08
CA GLU A 215 6.96 16.01 10.09
C GLU A 215 5.87 16.86 10.72
N ASP A 216 6.20 18.14 10.77
CA ASP A 216 5.34 19.17 11.30
C ASP A 216 4.41 19.67 10.18
N LEU A 217 3.18 19.16 10.18
CA LEU A 217 2.12 19.68 9.31
C LEU A 217 1.33 20.83 9.94
N GLY A 218 1.86 21.48 10.99
CA GLY A 218 1.40 22.80 11.45
C GLY A 218 -0.04 22.88 11.97
N ASN A 219 -0.75 21.76 12.13
CA ASN A 219 -2.13 21.73 12.60
C ASN A 219 -2.26 20.88 13.87
N ALA A 220 -2.27 21.57 15.02
CA ALA A 220 -2.51 20.97 16.34
C ALA A 220 -3.88 20.28 16.47
N GLU A 221 -4.79 20.46 15.51
CA GLU A 221 -6.18 20.01 15.58
C GLU A 221 -6.43 18.61 15.00
N GLN A 222 -5.51 18.06 14.19
CA GLN A 222 -5.70 16.75 13.58
C GLN A 222 -4.43 15.90 13.63
N LYS A 223 -4.48 14.82 14.42
CA LYS A 223 -3.36 13.91 14.62
C LYS A 223 -3.06 13.15 13.33
N TRP A 224 -1.86 13.39 12.80
CA TRP A 224 -1.31 12.76 11.61
C TRP A 224 -0.39 11.61 12.04
N GLU A 225 -0.71 10.38 11.65
CA GLU A 225 0.04 9.17 12.08
C GLU A 225 0.05 8.08 10.98
N PRO A 226 0.64 8.34 9.79
CA PRO A 226 0.92 7.27 8.84
C PRO A 226 1.84 6.24 9.51
N THR A 227 1.74 4.98 9.11
CA THR A 227 2.57 3.92 9.75
C THR A 227 4.03 3.95 9.29
N TYR A 228 4.27 4.36 8.04
CA TYR A 228 5.59 4.49 7.45
C TYR A 228 5.69 5.77 6.65
N ILE A 229 6.91 6.32 6.64
CA ILE A 229 7.28 7.50 5.88
C ILE A 229 8.54 7.14 5.13
N VAL A 230 8.52 7.26 3.81
CA VAL A 230 9.71 7.09 2.97
C VAL A 230 10.08 8.46 2.43
N LYS A 231 11.27 8.91 2.83
CA LYS A 231 11.87 10.16 2.39
C LYS A 231 12.94 9.88 1.35
N ALA A 232 13.19 10.87 0.51
CA ALA A 232 14.30 10.87 -0.40
C ALA A 232 15.07 12.19 -0.28
N SER A 233 16.39 12.07 -0.35
CA SER A 233 17.30 13.20 -0.28
C SER A 233 18.08 13.34 -1.58
N ARG A 234 18.11 14.54 -2.15
CA ARG A 234 19.00 14.91 -3.27
C ARG A 234 20.33 15.47 -2.76
N ASN A 235 20.32 16.07 -1.58
CA ASN A 235 21.48 16.59 -0.87
C ASN A 235 21.17 16.66 0.64
N ALA A 236 22.18 16.84 1.47
CA ALA A 236 22.05 16.82 2.94
C ALA A 236 21.07 17.85 3.53
N GLU A 237 20.57 18.82 2.76
CA GLU A 237 19.66 19.87 3.21
C GLU A 237 18.24 19.75 2.62
N ASP A 238 18.01 18.83 1.67
CA ASP A 238 16.73 18.62 1.00
C ASP A 238 16.25 17.17 1.21
N GLU A 239 15.53 16.96 2.32
CA GLU A 239 14.84 15.71 2.63
C GLU A 239 13.35 15.87 2.36
N SER A 240 12.88 15.30 1.25
CA SER A 240 11.47 15.39 0.85
C SER A 240 10.74 14.09 1.10
N LEU A 241 9.53 14.18 1.65
CA LEU A 241 8.61 13.05 1.74
C LEU A 241 8.13 12.66 0.34
N ARG A 242 8.32 11.38 -0.02
CA ARG A 242 7.98 10.88 -1.38
C ARG A 242 6.91 9.81 -1.37
N VAL A 243 6.89 8.93 -0.35
CA VAL A 243 5.90 7.85 -0.25
C VAL A 243 5.41 7.70 1.20
N LEU A 244 4.09 7.57 1.35
CA LEU A 244 3.47 7.16 2.62
C LEU A 244 3.14 5.67 2.64
N GLY A 245 3.27 5.06 3.81
CA GLY A 245 2.81 3.70 4.05
C GLY A 245 1.83 3.65 5.21
N GLN A 246 0.77 2.87 5.08
CA GLN A 246 -0.19 2.63 6.16
C GLN A 246 -0.42 1.15 6.38
N VAL A 247 -0.47 0.75 7.65
CA VAL A 247 -0.94 -0.56 8.08
C VAL A 247 -2.38 -0.43 8.53
N GLU A 248 -3.31 -1.00 7.78
CA GLU A 248 -4.66 -1.24 8.26
C GLU A 248 -4.77 -2.72 8.61
N TYR A 249 -4.66 -3.03 9.90
CA TYR A 249 -4.80 -4.40 10.38
C TYR A 249 -6.28 -4.76 10.37
N LEU A 250 -6.75 -5.24 9.22
CA LEU A 250 -8.17 -5.50 8.95
C LEU A 250 -8.66 -6.80 9.61
N GLY A 251 -8.50 -6.90 10.93
CA GLY A 251 -8.79 -8.09 11.73
C GLY A 251 -7.83 -9.25 11.52
N GLY A 252 -6.78 -9.08 10.71
CA GLY A 252 -5.96 -10.22 10.26
C GLY A 252 -6.74 -11.17 9.35
N ARG A 253 -7.77 -10.67 8.65
CA ARG A 253 -8.55 -11.46 7.69
C ARG A 253 -7.75 -11.65 6.40
N PRO A 254 -7.70 -12.85 5.80
CA PRO A 254 -7.11 -13.02 4.48
C PRO A 254 -7.98 -12.32 3.43
N ASP A 255 -7.37 -11.83 2.35
CA ASP A 255 -8.10 -11.16 1.25
C ASP A 255 -8.89 -9.91 1.70
N ALA A 256 -8.44 -9.24 2.76
CA ALA A 256 -9.18 -8.12 3.34
C ALA A 256 -9.27 -6.91 2.39
N LEU A 257 -8.19 -6.59 1.65
CA LEU A 257 -8.20 -5.50 0.67
C LEU A 257 -8.98 -5.90 -0.57
N THR A 258 -8.85 -7.16 -1.01
CA THR A 258 -9.70 -7.73 -2.07
C THR A 258 -11.19 -7.59 -1.72
N THR A 259 -11.57 -7.90 -0.48
CA THR A 259 -12.94 -7.77 0.01
C THR A 259 -13.38 -6.30 0.04
N ALA A 260 -12.54 -5.40 0.56
CA ALA A 260 -12.83 -3.97 0.61
C ALA A 260 -13.06 -3.36 -0.78
N ILE A 261 -12.27 -3.77 -1.78
CA ILE A 261 -12.42 -3.35 -3.18
C ILE A 261 -13.75 -3.82 -3.78
N ARG A 262 -14.18 -5.06 -3.52
CA ARG A 262 -15.49 -5.55 -3.98
C ARG A 262 -16.65 -4.73 -3.43
N GLU A 263 -16.48 -4.20 -2.23
CA GLU A 263 -17.45 -3.34 -1.55
C GLU A 263 -17.30 -1.84 -1.90
N LEU A 264 -16.39 -1.44 -2.83
CA LEU A 264 -16.10 -0.03 -3.15
C LEU A 264 -17.33 0.81 -3.52
N THR A 265 -18.29 0.22 -4.24
CA THR A 265 -19.51 0.92 -4.69
C THR A 265 -20.57 1.04 -3.60
N ARG A 266 -20.36 0.36 -2.47
CA ARG A 266 -21.25 0.37 -1.32
C ARG A 266 -20.70 1.35 -0.30
N ASN A 267 -21.60 2.09 0.35
CA ASN A 267 -21.24 2.86 1.53
C ASN A 267 -21.24 1.97 2.79
N SER A 268 -20.79 0.72 2.65
CA SER A 268 -20.76 -0.27 3.71
C SER A 268 -19.51 -0.13 4.55
N TRP A 269 -19.66 -0.32 5.85
CA TRP A 269 -18.53 -0.47 6.76
C TRP A 269 -17.59 -1.57 6.23
N GLY A 270 -16.31 -1.23 6.02
CA GLY A 270 -15.33 -2.15 5.42
C GLY A 270 -15.18 -2.07 3.91
N SER A 271 -15.93 -1.20 3.25
CA SER A 271 -15.63 -0.79 1.88
C SER A 271 -14.26 -0.12 1.77
N LEU A 272 -13.68 -0.15 0.57
CA LEU A 272 -12.40 0.50 0.29
C LEU A 272 -12.40 1.99 0.67
N ARG A 273 -13.52 2.70 0.51
CA ARG A 273 -13.63 4.13 0.91
C ARG A 273 -13.44 4.34 2.41
N CYS A 274 -13.95 3.41 3.23
CA CYS A 274 -13.76 3.42 4.67
C CYS A 274 -12.29 3.11 5.04
N VAL A 275 -11.68 2.19 4.31
CA VAL A 275 -10.28 1.77 4.53
C VAL A 275 -9.28 2.86 4.12
N LEU A 276 -9.57 3.61 3.04
CA LEU A 276 -8.67 4.61 2.47
C LEU A 276 -8.67 5.96 3.19
N GLY A 277 -9.66 6.28 4.01
CA GLY A 277 -9.87 7.66 4.49
C GLY A 277 -8.66 8.25 5.20
N THR A 278 -8.07 7.52 6.15
CA THR A 278 -6.90 7.98 6.91
C THR A 278 -5.69 8.21 6.01
N ILE A 279 -5.34 7.25 5.15
CA ILE A 279 -4.16 7.38 4.28
C ILE A 279 -4.37 8.45 3.21
N ALA A 280 -5.56 8.55 2.60
CA ALA A 280 -5.86 9.57 1.60
C ALA A 280 -5.86 10.99 2.20
N GLN A 281 -6.32 11.16 3.44
CA GLN A 281 -6.20 12.45 4.13
C GLN A 281 -4.74 12.77 4.41
N SER A 282 -3.97 11.77 4.85
CA SER A 282 -2.54 11.94 5.11
C SER A 282 -1.80 12.38 3.84
N MET A 283 -2.04 11.71 2.70
CA MET A 283 -1.51 12.08 1.39
C MET A 283 -1.86 13.52 0.99
N LEU A 284 -3.11 13.94 1.22
CA LEU A 284 -3.54 15.32 0.94
C LEU A 284 -2.81 16.35 1.82
N LEU A 285 -2.70 16.08 3.12
CA LEU A 285 -2.11 17.01 4.08
C LEU A 285 -0.58 17.09 3.95
N SER A 286 0.07 15.97 3.62
CA SER A 286 1.53 15.87 3.50
C SER A 286 2.04 16.16 2.09
N SER A 287 1.16 16.59 1.18
CA SER A 287 1.51 16.78 -0.22
C SER A 287 2.21 15.55 -0.84
N THR A 288 1.68 14.35 -0.61
CA THR A 288 2.31 13.11 -1.12
C THR A 288 1.45 12.44 -2.18
N ARG A 289 2.02 12.26 -3.37
CA ARG A 289 1.34 11.65 -4.51
C ARG A 289 1.20 10.12 -4.40
N TYR A 290 2.21 9.45 -3.86
CA TYR A 290 2.27 7.99 -3.86
C TYR A 290 2.17 7.43 -2.44
N ALA A 291 1.44 6.33 -2.31
CA ALA A 291 1.37 5.62 -1.04
C ALA A 291 1.15 4.13 -1.25
N PHE A 292 1.29 3.36 -0.17
CA PHE A 292 0.85 1.98 -0.13
C PHE A 292 0.06 1.71 1.14
N LEU A 293 -0.88 0.78 1.02
CA LEU A 293 -1.71 0.34 2.11
C LEU A 293 -1.57 -1.17 2.23
N LEU A 294 -1.13 -1.63 3.40
CA LEU A 294 -0.94 -3.05 3.67
C LEU A 294 -1.93 -3.54 4.72
N SER A 295 -2.35 -4.79 4.54
CA SER A 295 -3.25 -5.49 5.46
C SER A 295 -2.98 -6.98 5.40
N ALA A 296 -2.75 -7.62 6.55
CA ALA A 296 -2.62 -9.07 6.71
C ALA A 296 -1.62 -9.74 5.73
N ASP A 297 -2.10 -10.12 4.54
CA ASP A 297 -1.37 -10.81 3.47
C ASP A 297 -1.40 -10.09 2.11
N GLU A 298 -1.98 -8.89 2.05
CA GLU A 298 -2.15 -8.08 0.85
C GLU A 298 -1.58 -6.68 1.01
N ILE A 299 -1.17 -6.11 -0.12
CA ILE A 299 -0.85 -4.69 -0.26
C ILE A 299 -1.56 -4.13 -1.49
N ILE A 300 -1.98 -2.87 -1.42
CA ILE A 300 -2.36 -2.08 -2.59
C ILE A 300 -1.48 -0.84 -2.68
N PHE A 301 -1.21 -0.41 -3.90
CA PHE A 301 -0.48 0.81 -4.21
C PHE A 301 -1.44 1.90 -4.64
N LEU A 302 -1.17 3.12 -4.22
CA LEU A 302 -2.04 4.27 -4.37
C LEU A 302 -1.33 5.41 -5.11
N ARG A 303 -2.08 6.09 -5.99
CA ARG A 303 -1.68 7.35 -6.61
C ARG A 303 -2.76 8.39 -6.40
N PHE A 304 -2.40 9.49 -5.77
CA PHE A 304 -3.28 10.60 -5.45
C PHE A 304 -2.99 11.77 -6.39
N ASP A 305 -3.98 12.12 -7.20
CA ASP A 305 -3.90 13.23 -8.14
C ASP A 305 -4.93 14.30 -7.71
N LEU A 306 -4.55 15.58 -7.72
CA LEU A 306 -5.50 16.69 -7.59
C LEU A 306 -5.88 17.17 -8.99
N VAL A 307 -7.19 17.18 -9.29
CA VAL A 307 -7.72 17.59 -10.59
C VAL A 307 -8.42 18.92 -10.43
N GLU A 308 -7.87 19.96 -11.04
CA GLU A 308 -8.52 21.26 -11.19
C GLU A 308 -9.64 21.18 -12.22
N LYS A 309 -10.83 21.65 -11.85
CA LYS A 309 -11.94 21.85 -12.77
C LYS A 309 -12.40 23.29 -12.70
N CYS A 310 -12.54 23.90 -13.88
CA CYS A 310 -13.15 25.21 -14.03
C CYS A 310 -14.58 25.04 -14.54
N GLU A 311 -15.55 25.62 -13.83
CA GLU A 311 -16.88 25.87 -14.38
C GLU A 311 -16.84 27.18 -15.17
N TYR A 312 -17.35 27.17 -16.40
CA TYR A 312 -17.37 28.34 -17.28
C TYR A 312 -18.78 28.92 -17.36
N ASN A 313 -18.88 30.25 -17.33
CA ASN A 313 -20.16 30.89 -17.64
C ASN A 313 -20.45 30.68 -19.12
N THR A 314 -21.57 30.05 -19.44
CA THR A 314 -21.97 29.78 -20.83
C THR A 314 -22.23 31.05 -21.64
N ALA A 315 -22.41 32.21 -20.99
CA ALA A 315 -22.64 33.49 -21.66
C ALA A 315 -21.36 34.17 -22.16
N ASP A 316 -20.29 34.17 -21.36
CA ASP A 316 -19.09 34.99 -21.61
C ASP A 316 -17.81 34.15 -21.82
N GLY A 317 -17.86 32.84 -21.57
CA GLY A 317 -16.70 31.94 -21.71
C GLY A 317 -15.64 32.10 -20.63
N GLU A 318 -15.87 32.98 -19.65
CA GLU A 318 -14.97 33.20 -18.52
C GLU A 318 -15.14 32.11 -17.44
N PRO A 319 -14.04 31.64 -16.81
CA PRO A 319 -14.10 30.72 -15.69
C PRO A 319 -14.77 31.40 -14.49
N VAL A 320 -15.81 30.78 -13.96
CA VAL A 320 -16.61 31.27 -12.83
C VAL A 320 -16.11 30.69 -11.52
N ASP A 321 -15.93 29.37 -11.49
CA ASP A 321 -15.54 28.65 -10.28
C ASP A 321 -14.43 27.66 -10.61
N LEU A 322 -13.32 27.77 -9.88
CA LEU A 322 -12.30 26.72 -9.82
C LEU A 322 -12.63 25.83 -8.62
N PHE A 323 -12.70 24.52 -8.85
CA PHE A 323 -12.74 23.56 -7.76
C PHE A 323 -11.75 22.44 -7.99
N VAL A 324 -11.08 22.06 -6.90
CA VAL A 324 -10.09 20.98 -6.87
C VAL A 324 -10.77 19.71 -6.37
N GLU A 325 -10.63 18.63 -7.13
CA GLU A 325 -11.11 17.31 -6.74
C GLU A 325 -9.94 16.36 -6.48
N PRO A 326 -9.92 15.65 -5.34
CA PRO A 326 -8.96 14.58 -5.12
C PRO A 326 -9.40 13.32 -5.87
N TRP A 327 -8.45 12.73 -6.59
CA TRP A 327 -8.60 11.49 -7.35
C TRP A 327 -7.59 10.47 -6.83
N LEU A 328 -8.07 9.39 -6.24
CA LEU A 328 -7.23 8.31 -5.75
C LEU A 328 -7.35 7.11 -6.68
N SER A 329 -6.22 6.75 -7.29
CA SER A 329 -6.07 5.54 -8.09
C SER A 329 -5.50 4.41 -7.22
N TYR A 330 -5.97 3.18 -7.37
CA TYR A 330 -5.48 2.02 -6.59
C TYR A 330 -5.10 0.83 -7.48
N SER A 331 -3.98 0.16 -7.18
CA SER A 331 -3.59 -1.08 -7.85
C SER A 331 -4.52 -2.24 -7.48
N GLN A 332 -4.47 -3.34 -8.24
CA GLN A 332 -5.01 -4.60 -7.73
C GLN A 332 -4.25 -5.03 -6.46
N PRO A 333 -4.89 -5.75 -5.53
CA PRO A 333 -4.22 -6.32 -4.37
C PRO A 333 -3.11 -7.27 -4.80
N ILE A 334 -1.91 -7.05 -4.27
CA ILE A 334 -0.76 -7.93 -4.46
C ILE A 334 -0.58 -8.74 -3.18
N LYS A 335 -0.59 -10.06 -3.34
CA LYS A 335 -0.31 -10.99 -2.25
C LYS A 335 1.16 -10.96 -1.88
N PHE A 336 1.44 -11.11 -0.60
CA PHE A 336 2.82 -11.22 -0.08
C PHE A 336 3.56 -12.45 -0.62
N SER A 337 2.80 -13.50 -0.97
CA SER A 337 3.30 -14.73 -1.59
C SER A 337 3.38 -14.67 -3.12
N ALA A 338 3.03 -13.53 -3.75
CA ALA A 338 3.03 -13.42 -5.20
C ALA A 338 4.43 -13.61 -5.77
N THR A 339 4.52 -14.41 -6.83
CA THR A 339 5.75 -14.64 -7.60
C THR A 339 5.66 -13.93 -8.95
N LEU A 340 6.81 -13.69 -9.58
CA LEU A 340 6.85 -13.08 -10.91
C LEU A 340 6.25 -14.04 -11.94
N ASP A 341 5.20 -13.59 -12.62
CA ASP A 341 4.60 -14.30 -13.75
C ASP A 341 4.20 -13.29 -14.84
N GLU A 342 4.96 -13.27 -15.92
CA GLU A 342 4.73 -12.38 -17.06
C GLU A 342 3.40 -12.69 -17.79
N LYS A 343 3.00 -13.96 -17.85
CA LYS A 343 1.80 -14.37 -18.60
C LYS A 343 0.54 -13.92 -17.87
N GLU A 344 0.55 -14.09 -16.56
CA GLU A 344 -0.56 -13.69 -15.69
C GLU A 344 -0.43 -12.23 -15.22
N SER A 345 0.57 -11.49 -15.71
CA SER A 345 0.86 -10.10 -15.29
C SER A 345 0.99 -9.93 -13.76
N THR A 346 1.55 -10.94 -13.09
CA THR A 346 1.75 -10.95 -11.64
C THR A 346 3.14 -10.45 -11.29
N VAL A 347 3.21 -9.53 -10.33
CA VAL A 347 4.45 -8.88 -9.90
C VAL A 347 4.69 -9.17 -8.41
N PRO A 348 5.91 -9.59 -8.02
CA PRO A 348 6.27 -9.70 -6.61
C PRO A 348 6.14 -8.37 -5.89
N LEU A 349 5.74 -8.40 -4.62
CA LEU A 349 5.56 -7.20 -3.81
C LEU A 349 6.75 -6.24 -3.84
N LYS A 350 7.97 -6.77 -3.72
CA LYS A 350 9.19 -5.96 -3.67
C LYS A 350 9.51 -5.30 -5.02
N VAL A 351 9.22 -5.97 -6.14
CA VAL A 351 9.33 -5.38 -7.48
C VAL A 351 8.29 -4.27 -7.68
N ALA A 352 7.05 -4.50 -7.24
CA ALA A 352 6.01 -3.48 -7.29
C ALA A 352 6.34 -2.25 -6.43
N LEU A 353 6.96 -2.45 -5.27
CA LEU A 353 7.42 -1.36 -4.41
C LEU A 353 8.63 -0.63 -5.01
N LEU A 354 9.55 -1.34 -5.67
CA LEU A 354 10.65 -0.71 -6.42
C LEU A 354 10.12 0.21 -7.51
N TYR A 355 9.12 -0.26 -8.26
CA TYR A 355 8.45 0.54 -9.28
C TYR A 355 7.75 1.76 -8.68
N LEU A 356 7.06 1.63 -7.54
CA LEU A 356 6.47 2.76 -6.84
C LEU A 356 7.53 3.80 -6.46
N TYR A 357 8.70 3.37 -5.97
CA TYR A 357 9.81 4.27 -5.67
C TYR A 357 10.30 4.98 -6.91
N ALA A 358 10.51 4.26 -8.02
CA ALA A 358 10.88 4.89 -9.29
C ALA A 358 9.87 5.99 -9.70
N CYS A 359 8.57 5.71 -9.66
CA CYS A 359 7.54 6.72 -9.94
C CYS A 359 7.59 7.93 -8.99
N ALA A 360 7.82 7.69 -7.71
CA ALA A 360 7.87 8.75 -6.71
C ALA A 360 9.10 9.66 -6.84
N MET A 361 10.15 9.19 -7.53
CA MET A 361 11.40 9.93 -7.73
C MET A 361 11.50 10.63 -9.09
N GLU A 362 10.66 10.29 -10.07
CA GLU A 362 10.64 10.95 -11.39
C GLU A 362 9.98 12.33 -11.38
N ASP A 363 8.94 12.52 -10.57
CA ASP A 363 8.12 13.74 -10.59
C ASP A 363 8.32 14.58 -9.31
N ASP A 364 8.72 15.84 -9.47
CA ASP A 364 8.54 16.86 -8.43
C ASP A 364 7.08 17.28 -8.41
N TRP A 365 6.30 16.51 -7.65
CA TRP A 365 4.88 16.77 -7.46
C TRP A 365 4.69 17.84 -6.39
N GLU A 366 4.20 19.00 -6.81
CA GLU A 366 3.84 20.09 -5.91
C GLU A 366 2.33 20.16 -5.72
N LEU A 367 1.91 20.30 -4.47
CA LEU A 367 0.50 20.49 -4.12
C LEU A 367 0.06 21.91 -4.48
N GLN A 368 -1.05 22.02 -5.19
CA GLN A 368 -1.64 23.32 -5.54
C GLN A 368 -2.14 24.06 -4.28
N SER A 369 -2.12 25.39 -4.30
CA SER A 369 -2.36 26.25 -3.12
C SER A 369 -3.75 26.11 -2.47
N GLU A 370 -4.71 25.44 -3.10
CA GLU A 370 -6.11 25.37 -2.65
C GLU A 370 -6.50 24.02 -1.99
N ILE A 371 -5.70 23.57 -1.03
CA ILE A 371 -5.90 22.30 -0.29
C ILE A 371 -7.18 22.30 0.54
N VAL A 372 -7.53 23.45 1.13
CA VAL A 372 -8.59 23.58 2.14
C VAL A 372 -9.94 23.08 1.61
N ASN A 373 -10.21 23.32 0.33
CA ASN A 373 -11.45 22.90 -0.32
C ASN A 373 -11.55 21.37 -0.49
N SER A 374 -10.44 20.65 -0.48
CA SER A 374 -10.40 19.19 -0.66
C SER A 374 -10.69 18.43 0.65
N LEU A 375 -10.60 19.06 1.82
CA LEU A 375 -10.93 18.42 3.10
C LEU A 375 -12.41 18.04 3.23
N LYS A 376 -13.31 18.63 2.43
CA LYS A 376 -14.73 18.26 2.35
C LYS A 376 -14.96 16.82 1.86
N TYR A 377 -13.95 16.19 1.24
CA TYR A 377 -14.02 14.81 0.76
C TYR A 377 -13.71 13.77 1.85
N PHE A 378 -13.68 14.18 3.12
CA PHE A 378 -13.44 13.31 4.26
C PHE A 378 -14.58 13.41 5.25
N ALA A 379 -15.23 12.27 5.55
CA ALA A 379 -16.36 12.20 6.47
C ALA A 379 -16.04 11.28 7.65
N LYS A 380 -16.21 11.77 8.88
CA LYS A 380 -16.05 10.95 10.08
C LYS A 380 -17.35 10.21 10.40
N THR A 381 -17.26 8.91 10.65
CA THR A 381 -18.37 8.09 11.18
C THR A 381 -17.90 7.28 12.38
N GLN A 382 -18.84 6.81 13.21
CA GLN A 382 -18.53 5.85 14.25
C GLN A 382 -18.31 4.46 13.66
N ALA A 383 -17.69 3.58 14.43
CA ALA A 383 -17.49 2.22 13.96
C ALA A 383 -18.77 1.41 13.77
N GLY A 384 -18.77 0.59 12.73
CA GLY A 384 -19.92 -0.20 12.29
C GLY A 384 -21.01 0.60 11.58
N GLN A 385 -20.86 1.93 11.45
CA GLN A 385 -21.84 2.76 10.74
C GLN A 385 -21.53 2.82 9.25
N ASN A 386 -22.57 2.61 8.44
CA ASN A 386 -22.51 2.86 7.00
C ASN A 386 -22.50 4.37 6.74
N TYR A 387 -21.75 4.81 5.73
CA TYR A 387 -21.77 6.20 5.32
C TYR A 387 -23.09 6.54 4.64
N MET A 388 -23.78 7.57 5.15
CA MET A 388 -24.98 8.12 4.52
C MET A 388 -24.63 9.51 4.00
N PRO A 389 -24.57 9.71 2.67
CA PRO A 389 -24.29 11.03 2.13
C PRO A 389 -25.39 12.00 2.59
N ASN A 390 -24.98 13.09 3.23
CA ASN A 390 -25.92 14.11 3.67
C ASN A 390 -26.35 14.94 2.46
N PHE A 391 -27.43 14.53 1.82
CA PHE A 391 -28.03 15.28 0.72
C PHE A 391 -28.97 16.36 1.30
N PRO A 392 -28.71 17.66 1.07
CA PRO A 392 -29.50 18.75 1.65
C PRO A 392 -31.01 18.66 1.35
N TRP A 393 -31.37 18.02 0.22
CA TRP A 393 -32.74 17.81 -0.22
C TRP A 393 -33.43 16.60 0.42
N MET A 394 -32.69 15.68 1.05
CA MET A 394 -33.27 14.58 1.84
C MET A 394 -33.59 14.97 3.29
N SER A 395 -33.02 16.08 3.77
CA SER A 395 -33.18 16.60 5.14
C SER A 395 -34.39 17.52 5.34
N LYS A 396 -35.22 17.76 4.32
CA LYS A 396 -36.50 18.46 4.48
C LYS A 396 -37.59 17.46 4.86
N LYS A 397 -37.83 17.29 6.16
CA LYS A 397 -39.06 16.68 6.70
C LYS A 397 -39.91 17.73 7.38
#